data_AF-A0A2A3ZBB8-F1
#
_entry.id   AF-A0A2A3ZBB8-F1
#
_cell.length_a   1.000
_cell.length_b   1.000
_cell.length_c   1.000
_cell.angle_alpha   90.00
_cell.angle_beta   90.00
_cell.angle_gamma   90.00
#
_symmetry.space_group_name_H-M   'P 1'
#
loop_
_entity.id
_entity.type
_entity.pdbx_description
1 polymer ?
#
loop_
_entity_poly.entity_id
_entity_poly.type
_entity_poly.pdbx_seq_one_letter_code
_entity_poly.pdbx_strand_id
1 'polypeptide(L)'
;MESGHLQVGIDYPRSLTEFQAWFATDADCLDYLEWMRWPEGFVCPRCANSGAWRVADGGFKCASCKAQTAVTTGTLFNRRRTPLTVWLEVCWQFATVKAGISALALKRILQIGSYQTAGAMLHRLRSVLIRPGRDLLSGTVEVDETYIGGEEPGLAGGRAKGKKALVAVAVEQTPPKGYGAGAARRSSRTPR
;
A
#
# COMPACT_ATOMS: atom_id res chain seq x y z
N MET A 1 -19.53 -20.55 -6.89
CA MET A 1 -19.33 -19.37 -6.00
C MET A 1 -18.19 -18.58 -6.62
N GLU A 2 -18.53 -17.86 -7.67
CA GLU A 2 -17.60 -17.13 -8.53
C GLU A 2 -17.27 -15.76 -7.93
N SER A 3 -15.99 -15.39 -8.05
CA SER A 3 -15.44 -14.03 -7.95
C SER A 3 -15.09 -13.52 -6.55
N GLY A 4 -13.89 -13.89 -6.06
CA GLY A 4 -13.19 -13.20 -4.96
C GLY A 4 -12.65 -11.82 -5.35
N HIS A 5 -13.38 -11.08 -6.20
CA HIS A 5 -13.00 -9.76 -6.67
C HIS A 5 -13.95 -8.72 -6.09
N LEU A 6 -13.39 -7.79 -5.32
CA LEU A 6 -14.13 -6.64 -4.80
C LEU A 6 -14.77 -5.84 -5.97
N GLN A 7 -16.02 -5.45 -5.80
CA GLN A 7 -16.83 -4.75 -6.78
C GLN A 7 -16.88 -3.24 -6.52
N VAL A 8 -16.60 -2.47 -7.57
CA VAL A 8 -16.66 -1.01 -7.55
C VAL A 8 -18.09 -0.54 -7.25
N GLY A 9 -18.26 0.36 -6.27
CA GLY A 9 -19.55 0.94 -5.86
C GLY A 9 -20.38 0.05 -4.92
N ILE A 10 -19.88 -1.14 -4.58
CA ILE A 10 -20.53 -2.06 -3.63
C ILE A 10 -19.56 -2.35 -2.49
N ASP A 11 -18.33 -2.74 -2.82
CA ASP A 11 -17.30 -3.09 -1.85
C ASP A 11 -16.32 -1.93 -1.61
N TYR A 12 -16.20 -0.99 -2.55
CA TYR A 12 -15.35 0.21 -2.41
C TYR A 12 -15.86 1.37 -3.29
N PRO A 13 -15.59 2.63 -2.95
CA PRO A 13 -16.20 3.79 -3.62
C PRO A 13 -15.74 3.98 -5.07
N ARG A 14 -16.64 4.50 -5.92
CA ARG A 14 -16.39 4.86 -7.33
C ARG A 14 -15.75 6.22 -7.52
N SER A 15 -16.09 7.15 -6.63
CA SER A 15 -15.77 8.57 -6.77
C SER A 15 -15.35 9.16 -5.43
N LEU A 16 -14.70 10.33 -5.49
CA LEU A 16 -14.29 11.04 -4.28
C LEU A 16 -15.48 11.39 -3.37
N THR A 17 -16.63 11.75 -3.95
CA THR A 17 -17.84 12.08 -3.18
C THR A 17 -18.37 10.85 -2.44
N GLU A 18 -18.42 9.68 -3.10
CA GLU A 18 -18.83 8.42 -2.46
C GLU A 18 -17.82 8.01 -1.38
N PHE A 19 -16.52 8.17 -1.66
CA PHE A 19 -15.46 7.93 -0.68
C PHE A 19 -15.63 8.77 0.59
N GLN A 20 -15.87 10.08 0.43
CA GLN A 20 -16.07 10.99 1.55
C GLN A 20 -17.34 10.65 2.36
N ALA A 21 -18.39 10.18 1.69
CA ALA A 21 -19.61 9.74 2.35
C ALA A 21 -19.41 8.43 3.14
N TRP A 22 -18.67 7.47 2.59
CA TRP A 22 -18.40 6.18 3.24
C TRP A 22 -17.43 6.29 4.40
N PHE A 23 -16.47 7.20 4.32
CA PHE A 23 -15.40 7.36 5.30
C PHE A 23 -15.47 8.72 5.99
N ALA A 24 -16.67 9.11 6.41
CA ALA A 24 -16.93 10.39 7.07
C ALA A 24 -16.28 10.45 8.46
N THR A 25 -16.22 9.32 9.17
CA THR A 25 -15.65 9.23 10.52
C THR A 25 -14.64 8.10 10.66
N ASP A 26 -13.81 8.17 11.71
CA ASP A 26 -12.87 7.10 12.05
C ASP A 26 -13.58 5.79 12.44
N ALA A 27 -14.84 5.85 12.90
CA ALA A 27 -15.66 4.68 13.19
C ALA A 27 -16.07 3.97 11.90
N ASP A 28 -16.56 4.71 10.90
CA ASP A 28 -16.92 4.14 9.59
C ASP A 28 -15.71 3.46 8.93
N CYS A 29 -14.53 4.07 9.05
CA CYS A 29 -13.29 3.49 8.58
C CYS A 29 -12.93 2.18 9.30
N LEU A 30 -13.16 2.10 10.61
CA LEU A 30 -12.88 0.90 11.39
C LEU A 30 -13.84 -0.23 11.03
N ASP A 31 -15.12 0.06 10.88
CA ASP A 31 -16.14 -0.92 10.51
C ASP A 31 -15.86 -1.49 9.11
N TYR A 32 -15.49 -0.63 8.16
CA TYR A 32 -15.06 -1.07 6.83
C TYR A 32 -13.81 -1.97 6.86
N LEU A 33 -12.79 -1.59 7.65
CA LEU A 33 -11.59 -2.40 7.81
C LEU A 33 -11.85 -3.73 8.52
N GLU A 34 -12.81 -3.76 9.45
CA GLU A 34 -13.23 -4.97 10.14
C GLU A 34 -13.89 -5.93 9.17
N TRP A 35 -14.86 -5.43 8.39
CA TRP A 35 -15.54 -6.21 7.36
C TRP A 35 -14.56 -6.79 6.33
N MET A 36 -13.64 -5.98 5.80
CA MET A 36 -12.62 -6.48 4.86
C MET A 36 -11.70 -7.53 5.46
N ARG A 37 -11.35 -7.38 6.74
CA ARG A 37 -10.40 -8.27 7.42
C ARG A 37 -11.04 -9.59 7.82
N TRP A 38 -12.30 -9.54 8.25
CA TRP A 38 -13.03 -10.62 8.90
C TRP A 38 -14.46 -10.70 8.35
N PRO A 39 -14.63 -11.05 7.06
CA PRO A 39 -15.95 -11.08 6.43
C PRO A 39 -16.88 -12.14 7.06
N GLU A 40 -16.31 -13.21 7.60
CA GLU A 40 -17.03 -14.30 8.28
C GLU A 40 -16.97 -14.20 9.82
N GLY A 41 -16.53 -13.04 10.33
CA GLY A 41 -16.37 -12.80 11.76
C GLY A 41 -14.93 -12.90 12.25
N PHE A 42 -14.72 -12.45 13.49
CA PHE A 42 -13.40 -12.27 14.08
C PHE A 42 -12.57 -13.56 14.05
N VAL A 43 -11.29 -13.45 13.66
CA VAL A 43 -10.30 -14.51 13.79
C VAL A 43 -9.06 -13.96 14.51
N CYS A 44 -8.71 -14.56 15.65
CA CYS A 44 -7.59 -14.09 16.45
C CYS A 44 -6.26 -14.25 15.69
N PRO A 45 -5.48 -13.17 15.47
CA PRO A 45 -4.21 -13.27 14.74
C PRO A 45 -3.11 -14.03 15.52
N ARG A 46 -3.31 -14.29 16.82
CA ARG A 46 -2.33 -15.00 17.66
C ARG A 46 -2.57 -16.51 17.74
N CYS A 47 -3.83 -16.95 17.75
CA CYS A 47 -4.19 -18.34 18.01
C CYS A 47 -5.28 -18.91 17.10
N ALA A 48 -5.69 -18.15 16.07
CA ALA A 48 -6.71 -18.51 15.08
C ALA A 48 -8.13 -18.81 15.64
N ASN A 49 -8.36 -18.68 16.95
CA ASN A 49 -9.69 -18.84 17.54
C ASN A 49 -10.65 -17.75 17.06
N SER A 50 -11.90 -18.13 16.77
CA SER A 50 -12.96 -17.22 16.31
C SER A 50 -13.76 -16.57 17.45
N GLY A 51 -13.75 -17.16 18.63
CA GLY A 51 -14.42 -16.59 19.81
C GLY A 51 -13.70 -15.34 20.33
N ALA A 52 -14.42 -14.22 20.40
CA ALA A 52 -14.00 -12.97 21.04
C ALA A 52 -15.20 -12.11 21.47
N TRP A 53 -14.94 -11.10 22.28
CA TRP A 53 -15.89 -10.03 22.59
C TRP A 53 -15.27 -8.66 22.32
N ARG A 54 -16.10 -7.69 21.93
CA ARG A 54 -15.67 -6.29 21.81
C ARG A 54 -15.35 -5.71 23.19
N VAL A 55 -14.34 -4.86 23.24
CA VAL A 55 -13.96 -4.09 24.43
C VAL A 55 -14.21 -2.60 24.20
N ALA A 56 -14.28 -1.81 25.28
CA ALA A 56 -14.64 -0.39 25.24
C ALA A 56 -13.82 0.44 24.24
N ASP A 57 -12.54 0.10 24.05
CA ASP A 57 -11.63 0.81 23.13
C ASP A 57 -11.83 0.43 21.65
N GLY A 58 -12.92 -0.26 21.30
CA GLY A 58 -13.23 -0.68 19.91
C GLY A 58 -12.39 -1.86 19.40
N GLY A 59 -11.62 -2.52 20.28
CA GLY A 59 -10.88 -3.74 19.95
C GLY A 59 -11.66 -5.02 20.28
N PHE A 60 -11.03 -6.16 20.01
CA PHE A 60 -11.53 -7.49 20.35
C PHE A 60 -10.63 -8.15 21.40
N LYS A 61 -11.23 -8.81 22.39
CA LYS A 61 -10.50 -9.67 23.32
C LYS A 61 -10.81 -11.13 23.01
N CYS A 62 -9.78 -11.90 22.69
CA CYS A 62 -9.92 -13.30 22.32
C CYS A 62 -10.38 -14.16 23.50
N ALA A 63 -11.33 -15.05 23.27
CA ALA A 63 -11.85 -15.96 24.29
C ALA A 63 -10.83 -17.02 24.75
N SER A 64 -9.97 -17.49 23.84
CA SER A 64 -8.93 -18.48 24.12
C SER A 64 -7.71 -17.84 24.78
N CYS A 65 -6.91 -17.07 24.04
CA CYS A 65 -5.61 -16.58 24.50
C CYS A 65 -5.67 -15.26 25.31
N LYS A 66 -6.86 -14.70 25.51
CA LYS A 66 -7.13 -13.42 26.21
C LYS A 66 -6.42 -12.19 25.64
N ALA A 67 -5.73 -12.31 24.51
CA ALA A 67 -5.07 -11.20 23.84
C ALA A 67 -6.10 -10.20 23.32
N GLN A 68 -5.80 -8.91 23.50
CA GLN A 68 -6.56 -7.82 22.91
C GLN A 68 -5.98 -7.49 21.53
N THR A 69 -6.85 -7.37 20.53
CA THR A 69 -6.50 -7.13 19.14
C THR A 69 -7.40 -6.02 18.60
N ALA A 70 -6.81 -4.89 18.22
CA ALA A 70 -7.53 -3.90 17.42
C ALA A 70 -7.66 -4.37 15.97
N VAL A 71 -8.68 -3.91 15.25
CA VAL A 71 -8.90 -4.19 13.82
C VAL A 71 -7.66 -3.86 12.97
N THR A 72 -6.91 -2.84 13.36
CA THR A 72 -5.69 -2.39 12.66
C THR A 72 -4.42 -3.17 13.04
N THR A 73 -4.48 -4.11 13.98
CA THR A 73 -3.30 -4.86 14.46
C THR A 73 -2.65 -5.67 13.36
N GLY A 74 -1.37 -5.44 13.08
CA GLY A 74 -0.67 -6.14 12.00
C GLY A 74 -1.03 -5.68 10.59
N THR A 75 -1.78 -4.58 10.43
CA THR A 75 -2.04 -3.97 9.12
C THR A 75 -1.18 -2.74 8.88
N LEU A 76 -1.33 -2.14 7.69
CA LEU A 76 -0.79 -0.82 7.35
C LEU A 76 -1.16 0.26 8.38
N PHE A 77 -2.27 0.11 9.08
CA PHE A 77 -2.79 1.13 10.01
C PHE A 77 -2.40 0.88 11.47
N ASN A 78 -1.60 -0.17 11.74
CA ASN A 78 -1.19 -0.52 13.09
C ASN A 78 -0.38 0.61 13.76
N ARG A 79 -0.62 0.87 15.05
CA ARG A 79 0.07 1.91 15.85
C ARG A 79 0.12 3.30 15.20
N ARG A 80 -0.91 3.65 14.43
CA ARG A 80 -1.05 4.98 13.84
C ARG A 80 -1.31 6.03 14.92
N ARG A 81 -0.81 7.25 14.71
CA ARG A 81 -1.14 8.44 15.51
C ARG A 81 -2.12 9.39 14.80
N THR A 82 -2.24 9.25 13.49
CA THR A 82 -3.17 10.02 12.66
C THR A 82 -4.52 9.28 12.51
N PRO A 83 -5.63 10.01 12.35
CA PRO A 83 -6.96 9.44 12.12
C PRO A 83 -6.99 8.50 10.89
N LEU A 84 -7.88 7.52 10.93
CA LEU A 84 -8.06 6.56 9.84
C LEU A 84 -8.63 7.22 8.58
N THR A 85 -9.52 8.18 8.75
CA THR A 85 -10.03 9.04 7.67
C THR A 85 -8.90 9.61 6.82
N VAL A 86 -7.87 10.17 7.46
CA VAL A 86 -6.67 10.68 6.77
C VAL A 86 -5.90 9.56 6.07
N TRP A 87 -5.75 8.40 6.71
CA TRP A 87 -5.04 7.27 6.10
C TRP A 87 -5.77 6.71 4.87
N LEU A 88 -7.09 6.57 4.92
CA LEU A 88 -7.88 6.11 3.78
C LEU A 88 -7.86 7.15 2.65
N GLU A 89 -7.90 8.44 2.96
CA GLU A 89 -7.74 9.51 1.96
C GLU A 89 -6.36 9.40 1.28
N VAL A 90 -5.29 9.11 2.04
CA VAL A 90 -3.97 8.86 1.45
C VAL A 90 -4.01 7.66 0.51
N CYS A 91 -4.69 6.57 0.90
CA CYS A 91 -4.85 5.40 0.03
C CYS A 91 -5.60 5.75 -1.26
N TRP A 92 -6.67 6.53 -1.14
CA TRP A 92 -7.46 7.02 -2.28
C TRP A 92 -6.62 7.85 -3.25
N GLN A 93 -5.90 8.86 -2.75
CA GLN A 93 -5.02 9.70 -3.55
C GLN A 93 -3.89 8.87 -4.19
N PHE A 94 -3.35 7.90 -3.45
CA PHE A 94 -2.31 7.02 -3.96
C PHE A 94 -2.81 6.14 -5.11
N ALA A 95 -4.05 5.62 -5.02
CA ALA A 95 -4.63 4.72 -6.02
C ALA A 95 -5.17 5.44 -7.26
N THR A 96 -5.65 6.68 -7.11
CA THR A 96 -6.32 7.42 -8.19
C THR A 96 -5.38 8.28 -9.04
N VAL A 97 -4.22 8.68 -8.51
CA VAL A 97 -3.27 9.52 -9.24
C VAL A 97 -2.41 8.69 -10.20
N LYS A 98 -2.62 8.89 -11.50
CA LYS A 98 -1.95 8.16 -12.60
C LYS A 98 -0.41 8.17 -12.53
N ALA A 99 0.19 9.29 -12.16
CA ALA A 99 1.65 9.48 -12.14
C ALA A 99 2.29 9.17 -10.77
N GLY A 100 1.52 8.65 -9.82
CA GLY A 100 1.91 8.58 -8.42
C GLY A 100 1.93 9.95 -7.73
N ILE A 101 1.89 9.94 -6.40
CA ILE A 101 1.82 11.16 -5.58
C ILE A 101 3.13 11.41 -4.82
N SER A 102 3.60 12.66 -4.86
CA SER A 102 4.76 13.12 -4.08
C SER A 102 4.34 13.46 -2.65
N ALA A 103 5.28 13.37 -1.71
CA ALA A 103 5.03 13.73 -0.31
C ALA A 103 4.61 15.20 -0.16
N LEU A 104 5.15 16.10 -0.99
CA LEU A 104 4.77 17.51 -0.97
C LEU A 104 3.35 17.74 -1.51
N ALA A 105 2.96 17.05 -2.58
CA ALA A 105 1.60 17.11 -3.10
C ALA A 105 0.60 16.56 -2.09
N LEU A 106 0.90 15.38 -1.50
CA LEU A 106 0.06 14.78 -0.46
C LEU A 106 -0.09 15.72 0.75
N LYS A 107 1.00 16.34 1.19
CA LYS A 107 0.97 17.33 2.28
C LYS A 107 -0.02 18.47 1.97
N ARG A 108 -0.01 19.00 0.74
CA ARG A 108 -0.90 20.08 0.31
C ARG A 108 -2.35 19.63 0.21
N ILE A 109 -2.61 18.44 -0.32
CA ILE A 109 -3.98 17.91 -0.45
C ILE A 109 -4.60 17.69 0.93
N LEU A 110 -3.86 17.04 1.83
CA LEU A 110 -4.36 16.71 3.17
C LEU A 110 -4.21 17.85 4.19
N GLN A 111 -3.58 18.96 3.81
CA GLN A 111 -3.26 20.09 4.69
C GLN A 111 -2.55 19.67 6.00
N ILE A 112 -1.73 18.62 5.95
CA ILE A 112 -0.97 18.15 7.12
C ILE A 112 0.30 18.99 7.33
N GLY A 113 0.62 19.30 8.58
CA GLY A 113 1.70 20.26 8.89
C GLY A 113 3.11 19.81 8.49
N SER A 114 3.37 18.50 8.41
CA SER A 114 4.72 17.95 8.23
C SER A 114 4.87 17.19 6.90
N TYR A 115 5.90 17.57 6.13
CA TYR A 115 6.35 16.82 4.96
C TYR A 115 6.82 15.40 5.33
N GLN A 116 7.49 15.28 6.48
CA GLN A 116 8.01 14.01 6.99
C GLN A 116 6.88 13.04 7.30
N THR A 117 5.76 13.53 7.86
CA THR A 117 4.55 12.71 8.06
C THR A 117 4.00 12.21 6.72
N ALA A 118 3.83 13.09 5.74
CA ALA A 118 3.36 12.71 4.40
C ALA A 118 4.29 11.66 3.75
N GLY A 119 5.60 11.87 3.85
CA GLY A 119 6.62 10.94 3.38
C GLY A 119 6.52 9.58 4.07
N ALA A 120 6.43 9.55 5.40
CA ALA A 120 6.31 8.33 6.19
C ALA A 120 5.04 7.53 5.83
N MET A 121 3.91 8.21 5.61
CA MET A 121 2.66 7.56 5.18
C MET A 121 2.84 6.88 3.82
N LEU A 122 3.40 7.59 2.83
CA LEU A 122 3.66 7.05 1.51
C LEU A 122 4.69 5.92 1.51
N HIS A 123 5.74 6.01 2.34
CA HIS A 123 6.71 4.93 2.49
C HIS A 123 6.05 3.66 3.04
N ARG A 124 5.19 3.80 4.05
CA ARG A 124 4.46 2.67 4.62
C ARG A 124 3.54 2.02 3.58
N LEU A 125 2.81 2.81 2.81
CA LEU A 125 1.98 2.32 1.69
C LEU A 125 2.80 1.55 0.66
N ARG A 126 3.91 2.13 0.18
CA ARG A 126 4.78 1.46 -0.80
C ARG A 126 5.39 0.16 -0.28
N SER A 127 5.64 0.06 1.03
CA SER A 127 6.21 -1.15 1.64
C SER A 127 5.27 -2.36 1.59
N VAL A 128 3.96 -2.14 1.62
CA VAL A 128 2.96 -3.22 1.62
C VAL A 128 2.48 -3.61 0.21
N LEU A 129 2.82 -2.81 -0.81
CA LEU A 129 2.52 -3.10 -2.22
C LEU A 129 3.50 -4.09 -2.87
N ILE A 130 4.52 -4.51 -2.12
CA ILE A 130 5.43 -5.56 -2.58
C ILE A 130 4.66 -6.88 -2.53
N ARG A 131 4.28 -7.40 -3.71
CA ARG A 131 3.65 -8.73 -3.82
C ARG A 131 4.49 -9.79 -3.10
N PRO A 132 3.92 -10.52 -2.12
CA PRO A 132 4.44 -11.81 -1.71
C PRO A 132 4.38 -12.76 -2.92
N GLY A 133 5.40 -13.59 -3.13
CA GLY A 133 5.48 -14.42 -4.34
C GLY A 133 5.99 -13.65 -5.56
N ARG A 134 7.19 -13.05 -5.45
CA ARG A 134 7.95 -12.62 -6.64
C ARG A 134 8.46 -13.87 -7.36
N ASP A 135 7.55 -14.57 -8.00
CA ASP A 135 7.87 -15.71 -8.84
C ASP A 135 8.77 -15.24 -9.99
N LEU A 136 9.54 -16.18 -10.54
CA LEU A 136 10.35 -15.88 -11.71
C LEU A 136 9.43 -15.51 -12.86
N LEU A 137 9.72 -14.40 -13.54
CA LEU A 137 9.03 -14.02 -14.77
C LEU A 137 9.21 -15.14 -15.79
N SER A 138 8.13 -15.49 -16.49
CA SER A 138 8.10 -16.56 -17.49
C SER A 138 7.72 -16.01 -18.87
N GLY A 139 7.82 -16.82 -19.93
CA GLY A 139 7.40 -16.41 -21.27
C GLY A 139 8.21 -15.24 -21.86
N THR A 140 7.53 -14.31 -22.55
CA THR A 140 8.16 -13.15 -23.19
C THR A 140 8.31 -12.01 -22.18
N VAL A 141 9.55 -11.66 -21.87
CA VAL A 141 9.90 -10.62 -20.90
C VAL A 141 10.59 -9.46 -21.62
N GLU A 142 10.04 -8.26 -21.48
CA GLU A 142 10.69 -7.02 -21.87
C GLU A 142 11.45 -6.43 -20.70
N VAL A 143 12.69 -6.00 -20.93
CA VAL A 143 13.53 -5.39 -19.89
C VAL A 143 13.98 -4.02 -20.36
N ASP A 144 13.71 -3.01 -19.55
CA ASP A 144 14.26 -1.66 -19.73
C ASP A 144 15.15 -1.29 -18.53
N GLU A 145 16.10 -0.41 -18.75
CA GLU A 145 17.02 0.05 -17.71
C GLU A 145 17.09 1.57 -17.63
N THR A 146 17.19 2.06 -16.40
CA THR A 146 17.37 3.48 -16.13
C THR A 146 18.38 3.71 -15.01
N TYR A 147 19.03 4.85 -15.03
CA TYR A 147 19.99 5.26 -14.01
C TYR A 147 19.34 6.30 -13.12
N ILE A 148 19.21 6.00 -11.83
CA ILE A 148 18.62 6.90 -10.83
C ILE A 148 19.72 7.36 -9.86
N GLY A 149 19.91 8.67 -9.77
CA GLY A 149 20.86 9.29 -8.85
C GLY A 149 20.81 10.81 -8.94
N GLY A 150 21.52 11.47 -8.03
CA GLY A 150 21.66 12.92 -8.03
C GLY A 150 22.53 13.43 -9.18
N GLU A 151 22.64 14.75 -9.30
CA GLU A 151 23.60 15.39 -10.18
C GLU A 151 25.03 15.06 -9.73
N GLU A 152 25.90 14.77 -10.70
CA GLU A 152 27.31 14.42 -10.45
C GLU A 152 28.20 15.41 -11.18
N PRO A 153 28.99 16.24 -10.45
CA PRO A 153 29.90 17.19 -11.07
C PRO A 153 30.84 16.50 -12.05
N GLY A 154 30.93 17.03 -13.28
CA GLY A 154 31.82 16.51 -14.33
C GLY A 154 31.24 15.37 -15.18
N LEU A 155 30.03 14.89 -14.89
CA LEU A 155 29.34 13.89 -15.72
C LEU A 155 28.13 14.52 -16.41
N ALA A 156 28.20 14.66 -17.73
CA ALA A 156 27.10 15.19 -18.53
C ALA A 156 26.07 14.10 -18.86
N GLY A 157 24.79 14.41 -18.62
CA GLY A 157 23.65 13.58 -19.03
C GLY A 157 23.13 12.59 -17.97
N GLY A 158 21.85 12.24 -18.11
CA GLY A 158 21.13 11.39 -17.15
C GLY A 158 21.70 9.97 -16.99
N ARG A 159 22.34 9.43 -18.04
CA ARG A 159 22.82 8.04 -18.14
C ARG A 159 24.33 7.87 -17.98
N ALA A 160 25.07 8.92 -17.62
CA ALA A 160 26.51 8.81 -17.41
C ALA A 160 26.84 7.80 -16.30
N LYS A 161 27.83 6.92 -16.54
CA LYS A 161 28.33 5.96 -15.55
C LYS A 161 29.01 6.72 -14.41
N GLY A 162 28.33 6.78 -13.27
CA GLY A 162 28.79 7.44 -12.06
C GLY A 162 28.35 6.65 -10.82
N LYS A 163 28.06 7.36 -9.73
CA LYS A 163 27.49 6.78 -8.49
C LYS A 163 25.98 6.51 -8.58
N LYS A 164 25.35 6.84 -9.72
CA LYS A 164 23.94 6.54 -10.00
C LYS A 164 23.63 5.05 -9.89
N ALA A 165 22.48 4.74 -9.30
CA ALA A 165 21.99 3.38 -9.21
C ALA A 165 21.38 2.96 -10.55
N LEU A 166 21.88 1.87 -11.13
CA LEU A 166 21.20 1.17 -12.23
C LEU A 166 19.94 0.49 -11.67
N VAL A 167 18.81 0.81 -12.27
CA VAL A 167 17.50 0.21 -12.00
C VAL A 167 17.02 -0.41 -13.31
N ALA A 168 16.98 -1.74 -13.36
CA ALA A 168 16.37 -2.46 -14.46
C ALA A 168 14.94 -2.85 -14.06
N VAL A 169 13.97 -2.63 -14.95
CA VAL A 169 12.57 -3.04 -14.81
C VAL A 169 12.27 -4.10 -15.86
N ALA A 170 11.81 -5.27 -15.44
CA ALA A 170 11.44 -6.38 -16.34
C ALA A 170 9.94 -6.68 -16.28
N VAL A 171 9.24 -6.67 -17.40
CA VAL A 171 7.79 -6.87 -17.52
C VAL A 171 7.50 -8.12 -18.37
N GLU A 172 6.70 -9.05 -17.84
CA GLU A 172 6.21 -10.22 -18.58
C GLU A 172 4.97 -9.85 -19.40
N GLN A 173 4.90 -10.28 -20.66
CA GLN A 173 3.71 -10.12 -21.50
C GLN A 173 2.75 -11.29 -21.30
N THR A 174 1.49 -11.00 -20.95
CA THR A 174 0.42 -12.00 -20.78
C THR A 174 -0.68 -11.83 -21.86
N PRO A 175 -0.79 -12.73 -22.86
CA PRO A 175 -1.88 -12.72 -23.85
C PRO A 175 -3.25 -13.05 -23.19
N PRO A 176 -4.40 -12.54 -23.69
CA PRO A 176 -4.58 -11.74 -24.91
C PRO A 176 -4.64 -10.22 -24.68
N LYS A 177 -4.66 -9.71 -23.43
CA LYS A 177 -4.76 -8.26 -23.13
C LYS A 177 -4.15 -7.87 -21.76
N GLY A 178 -2.84 -8.00 -21.56
CA GLY A 178 -2.22 -7.35 -20.41
C GLY A 178 -0.70 -7.46 -20.28
N TYR A 179 -0.08 -6.38 -19.83
CA TYR A 179 1.25 -6.40 -19.23
C TYR A 179 1.17 -6.99 -17.81
N GLY A 180 1.99 -7.99 -17.51
CA GLY A 180 2.25 -8.50 -16.17
C GLY A 180 3.10 -7.54 -15.34
N ALA A 181 3.25 -7.80 -14.03
CA ALA A 181 3.92 -6.88 -13.13
C ALA A 181 5.43 -6.75 -13.40
N GLY A 182 5.91 -5.51 -13.44
CA GLY A 182 7.33 -5.17 -13.64
C GLY A 182 8.22 -5.41 -12.41
N ALA A 183 9.38 -6.01 -12.59
CA ALA A 183 10.37 -6.26 -11.55
C ALA A 183 11.52 -5.25 -11.60
N ALA A 184 11.65 -4.39 -10.58
CA ALA A 184 12.82 -3.52 -10.40
C ALA A 184 13.86 -4.19 -9.48
N ARG A 185 15.06 -4.51 -9.98
CA ARG A 185 16.21 -4.93 -9.14
C ARG A 185 17.29 -3.86 -9.17
N ARG A 186 17.69 -3.40 -7.98
CA ARG A 186 18.89 -2.57 -7.79
C ARG A 186 20.11 -3.47 -7.83
N SER A 187 20.89 -3.40 -8.91
CA SER A 187 22.19 -4.05 -8.98
C SER A 187 23.21 -3.18 -8.25
N SER A 188 23.54 -3.52 -6.99
CA SER A 188 24.73 -2.99 -6.32
C SER A 188 25.96 -3.76 -6.84
N ARG A 189 26.41 -3.44 -8.06
CA ARG A 189 27.76 -3.81 -8.50
C ARG A 189 28.69 -2.65 -8.18
N THR A 190 29.46 -2.80 -7.10
CA THR A 190 30.66 -2.01 -6.87
C THR A 190 31.63 -2.28 -8.02
N PRO A 191 32.13 -1.28 -8.77
CA PRO A 191 33.16 -1.50 -9.76
C PRO A 191 34.43 -1.97 -9.04
N ARG A 192 35.06 -3.05 -9.54
CA ARG A 192 36.49 -3.31 -9.31
C ARG A 192 37.31 -2.36 -10.18
#